data_AF-E8USL9-F1
#
_entry.id   AF-E8USL9-F1
#
_cell.length_a   1.000
_cell.length_b   1.000
_cell.length_c   1.000
_cell.angle_alpha   90.00
_cell.angle_beta   90.00
_cell.angle_gamma   90.00
#
_symmetry.space_group_name_H-M   'P 1'
#
loop_
_entity.id
_entity.type
_entity.pdbx_description
1 polymer ?
#
loop_
_entity_poly.entity_id
_entity_poly.type
_entity_poly.pdbx_seq_one_letter_code
_entity_poly.pdbx_strand_id
1 'polypeptide(L)' 'MKNVVIFLIKLYQRYISPMKPRSCRFYPTCSQYSIEAISKYGLLKGGIMSIWRILRCNPFNPGGYDPVK' A
#
# COMPACT_ATOMS: atom_id res chain seq x y z
N MET A 1 4.85 -8.49 -15.52
CA MET A 1 3.80 -7.49 -15.20
C MET A 1 3.80 -7.02 -13.74
N LYS A 2 3.98 -7.90 -12.74
CA LYS A 2 4.00 -7.54 -11.30
C LYS A 2 5.05 -6.46 -10.95
N ASN A 3 6.22 -6.55 -11.57
CA ASN A 3 7.37 -5.67 -11.30
C ASN A 3 7.16 -4.23 -11.78
N VAL A 4 6.38 -4.01 -12.85
CA VAL A 4 6.13 -2.65 -13.37
C VAL A 4 5.31 -1.85 -12.37
N VAL A 5 4.27 -2.46 -11.78
CA VAL A 5 3.44 -1.78 -10.78
C VAL A 5 4.18 -1.59 -9.47
N ILE A 6 4.97 -2.57 -9.03
CA ILE A 6 5.85 -2.40 -7.86
C ILE A 6 6.85 -1.26 -8.11
N PHE A 7 7.41 -1.17 -9.31
CA PHE A 7 8.32 -0.09 -9.68
C PHE A 7 7.62 1.28 -9.65
N LEU A 8 6.41 1.40 -10.20
CA LEU A 8 5.60 2.62 -10.12
C LEU A 8 5.29 3.02 -8.67
N ILE A 9 4.94 2.06 -7.81
CA ILE A 9 4.67 2.31 -6.38
C ILE A 9 5.96 2.77 -5.66
N LYS A 10 7.11 2.17 -5.98
CA LYS A 10 8.41 2.60 -5.43
C LYS A 10 8.79 4.00 -5.92
N LEU A 11 8.49 4.33 -7.18
CA LEU A 11 8.71 5.65 -7.74
C LEU A 11 7.84 6.69 -7.03
N TYR A 12 6.56 6.37 -6.81
CA TYR A 12 5.66 7.17 -5.97
C TYR A 12 6.20 7.33 -4.53
N GLN A 13 6.68 6.25 -3.90
CA GLN A 13 7.29 6.31 -2.57
C GLN A 13 8.55 7.20 -2.55
N ARG A 14 9.36 7.20 -3.60
CA ARG A 14 10.62 7.95 -3.66
C ARG A 14 10.39 9.45 -3.89
N TYR A 15 9.45 9.80 -4.76
CA TYR A 15 9.27 11.19 -5.21
C TYR A 15 8.09 11.90 -4.54
N ILE A 16 6.98 11.19 -4.25
CA ILE A 16 5.75 11.81 -3.73
C ILE A 16 5.56 11.57 -2.24
N SER A 17 5.95 10.41 -1.71
CA SER A 17 5.79 10.12 -0.27
C SER A 17 6.57 11.03 0.68
N PRO A 18 7.80 11.51 0.40
CA PRO A 18 8.51 12.40 1.32
C PRO A 18 7.92 13.81 1.37
N MET A 19 7.14 14.20 0.35
CA MET A 19 6.43 15.47 0.31
C MET A 19 5.11 15.46 1.08
N LYS A 20 4.64 14.29 1.53
CA LYS A 20 3.38 14.13 2.25
C LYS A 20 3.63 13.73 3.71
N PRO A 21 2.88 14.29 4.67
CA PRO A 21 2.96 13.83 6.06
C PRO A 21 2.57 12.36 6.18
N ARG A 22 3.06 11.68 7.22
CA ARG A 22 2.74 10.26 7.48
C ARG A 22 1.23 10.12 7.75
N SER A 23 0.48 9.88 6.68
CA SER A 23 -0.99 9.84 6.68
C SER A 23 -1.52 8.40 6.85
N CYS A 24 -0.65 7.40 6.67
CA CYS A 24 -1.02 6.01 6.81
C CYS A 24 -1.31 5.67 8.27
N ARG A 25 -2.53 5.20 8.55
CA ARG A 25 -2.94 4.73 9.88
C ARG A 25 -2.63 3.26 10.13
N PHE A 26 -2.37 2.50 9.08
CA PHE A 26 -2.04 1.08 9.17
C PHE A 26 -0.53 0.85 9.07
N TYR A 27 -0.03 -0.13 9.82
CA TYR A 27 1.34 -0.62 9.72
C TYR A 27 1.36 -2.08 9.24
N PRO A 28 2.17 -2.45 8.23
CA PRO A 28 2.98 -1.56 7.40
C PRO A 28 2.11 -0.59 6.57
N THR A 29 2.74 0.48 6.08
CA THR A 29 2.06 1.55 5.30
C THR A 29 1.30 0.99 4.10
N CYS A 30 0.27 1.68 3.62
CA CYS A 30 -0.55 1.20 2.49
C CYS A 30 0.30 0.89 1.25
N SER A 31 1.32 1.68 0.95
CA SER A 31 2.21 1.46 -0.20
C SER A 31 3.11 0.24 -0.02
N GLN A 32 3.60 -0.01 1.20
CA GLN A 32 4.40 -1.20 1.50
C GLN A 32 3.54 -2.46 1.50
N TYR A 33 2.33 -2.40 2.08
CA TYR A 33 1.33 -3.44 1.97
C TYR A 33 1.01 -3.75 0.50
N SER A 34 0.91 -2.74 -0.36
CA SER A 34 0.66 -2.95 -1.78
C SER A 34 1.78 -3.71 -2.47
N ILE A 35 3.03 -3.40 -2.15
CA ILE A 35 4.18 -4.12 -2.70
C ILE A 35 4.15 -5.59 -2.24
N GLU A 36 3.93 -5.84 -0.95
CA GLU A 36 3.84 -7.21 -0.41
C GLU A 36 2.66 -7.99 -1.01
N ALA A 37 1.47 -7.38 -1.09
CA ALA A 37 0.26 -8.03 -1.58
C ALA A 37 0.38 -8.37 -3.08
N ILE A 38 0.92 -7.45 -3.89
CA ILE A 38 1.16 -7.68 -5.32
C ILE A 38 2.25 -8.72 -5.53
N SER A 39 3.30 -8.70 -4.70
CA SER A 39 4.38 -9.69 -4.76
C SER A 39 3.87 -11.09 -4.45
N LYS A 40 3.03 -11.23 -3.41
CA LYS A 40 2.54 -12.52 -2.92
C LYS A 40 1.37 -13.08 -3.73
N TYR A 41 0.35 -12.26 -4.01
CA TYR A 41 -0.90 -12.69 -4.64
C TYR A 41 -1.03 -12.29 -6.12
N GLY A 42 -0.05 -11.56 -6.66
CA GLY A 42 -0.11 -11.03 -8.03
C GLY A 42 -0.93 -9.74 -8.14
N LEU A 43 -0.99 -9.20 -9.36
CA LEU A 43 -1.50 -7.85 -9.60
C LEU A 43 -3.00 -7.70 -9.29
N LEU A 44 -3.81 -8.67 -9.71
CA LEU A 44 -5.27 -8.60 -9.56
C LEU A 44 -5.66 -8.71 -8.09
N LYS A 45 -5.34 -9.83 -7.44
CA LYS A 45 -5.71 -10.07 -6.04
C LYS A 45 -4.98 -9.12 -5.07
N GLY A 46 -3.69 -8.90 -5.28
CA GLY A 46 -2.90 -7.96 -4.48
C GLY A 46 -3.32 -6.50 -4.69
N GLY A 47 -3.69 -6.13 -5.92
CA GLY A 47 -4.23 -4.81 -6.25
C GLY A 47 -5.57 -4.54 -5.60
N ILE A 48 -6.51 -5.48 -5.65
CA ILE A 48 -7.82 -5.37 -4.98
C ILE A 48 -7.63 -5.20 -3.47
N MET A 49 -6.79 -6.04 -2.84
CA MET A 49 -6.48 -5.93 -1.40
C MET A 49 -5.87 -4.57 -1.03
N SER A 50 -4.99 -4.05 -1.89
CA SER A 50 -4.35 -2.75 -1.72
C SER A 50 -5.35 -1.60 -1.78
N ILE A 51 -6.19 -1.58 -2.81
CA ILE A 51 -7.19 -0.53 -3.03
C ILE A 51 -8.16 -0.52 -1.86
N TRP A 52 -8.64 -1.70 -1.45
CA TRP A 52 -9.57 -1.81 -0.33
C TRP A 52 -8.98 -1.28 0.98
N ARG A 53 -7.68 -1.51 1.21
CA ARG A 53 -6.96 -0.96 2.36
C ARG A 53 -6.77 0.56 2.28
N ILE A 54 -6.48 1.11 1.09
CA ILE A 54 -6.36 2.56 0.88
C ILE A 54 -7.70 3.25 1.19
N LEU A 55 -8.82 2.68 0.75
CA LEU A 55 -10.16 3.20 1.06
C LEU A 55 -10.46 3.20 2.58
N ARG A 56 -10.00 2.16 3.28
CA ARG A 56 -10.10 2.08 4.75
C ARG A 56 -9.11 2.98 5.49
N CYS A 57 -8.07 3.48 4.83
CA CYS A 57 -7.05 4.36 5.43
C CYS A 57 -7.53 5.81 5.47
N ASN A 58 -8.55 6.07 6.30
CA ASN A 58 -9.14 7.39 6.51
C ASN A 58 -9.11 7.79 8.01
N PRO A 59 -9.33 9.08 8.35
CA PRO A 59 -9.22 9.58 9.71
C PRO A 59 -10.20 8.97 10.74
N PHE A 60 -11.26 8.33 10.26
CA PHE A 60 -12.29 7.71 11.09
C PHE A 60 -11.97 6.25 11.44
N ASN A 61 -10.90 5.71 10.87
CA ASN A 61 -10.42 4.37 11.19
C ASN A 61 -9.30 4.48 12.24
N PRO A 62 -9.34 3.74 13.37
CA PRO A 62 -8.26 3.72 14.35
C PRO A 62 -6.93 3.25 13.75
N GLY A 63 -6.95 2.55 12.61
CA GLY A 63 -5.75 1.95 12.04
C GLY A 63 -5.31 0.73 12.84
N GLY A 64 -4.07 0.29 12.64
CA GLY A 64 -3.52 -0.87 13.35
C GLY A 64 -2.48 -1.66 12.57
N TYR A 65 -2.04 -2.77 13.17
CA TYR A 65 -1.11 -3.70 12.54
C TYR A 65 -1.86 -4.69 11.66
N ASP A 66 -1.60 -4.64 10.35
CA ASP A 66 -2.24 -5.51 9.36
C ASP A 66 -1.21 -5.87 8.28
N PRO A 67 -0.30 -6.83 8.53
CA PRO A 67 0.64 -7.29 7.51
C PRO A 67 -0.05 -8.23 6.51
N VAL A 68 0.50 -8.33 5.30
CA VAL A 68 0.04 -9.31 4.31
C VAL A 68 0.36 -10.72 4.82
N LYS A 69 -0.68 -11.54 5.04
CA LYS A 69 -0.54 -12.93 5.51
C LYS A 69 -0.05 -13.88 4.45
#